data_AF-G2FW85-F1
#
_entry.id   AF-G2FW85-F1
#
_cell.length_a   1.000
_cell.length_b   1.000
_cell.length_c   1.000
_cell.angle_alpha   90.00
_cell.angle_beta   90.00
_cell.angle_gamma   90.00
#
_symmetry.space_group_name_H-M   'P 1'
#
loop_
_entity.id
_entity.type
_entity.pdbx_description
1 polymer ?
#
loop_
_entity_poly.entity_id
_entity_poly.type
_entity_poly.pdbx_seq_one_letter_code
_entity_poly.pdbx_strand_id
1 'polypeptide(L)'
;MNVKVDTLSRPLSRHKYLSVMFACLAIFILSGSVFIDHKVEEAASREIINAHDVIQTFRIEGINFLPETSLNPQEFRAKDTEPTIYKDSQGNLLFIYRYGSFVERRENFRELEQRNIFAFAFEGKSYFSKQYSVKNLELVYSITYLYNANPQAVKDKLKKVDQVIFTDLNAGKEVVFTGDSPSWDAKLSLRYYEHWWTDSDDKLQRDSHHTETTTITYKGQIPEHPVPMKYSISAGAHKSYGTQEITPEMLARTINLGVSGSNGLIPQLDGVYKIEITLDGKTEELELKAKSDGS
;
A
#
# COMPACT_ATOMS: atom_id res chain seq x y z
N MET A 1 54.10 11.96 60.67
CA MET A 1 53.41 13.23 60.36
C MET A 1 52.44 12.93 59.22
N ASN A 2 51.19 12.63 59.56
CA ASN A 2 50.18 12.13 58.61
C ASN A 2 49.31 13.30 58.13
N VAL A 3 49.36 13.60 56.84
CA VAL A 3 48.41 14.49 56.17
C VAL A 3 47.24 13.63 55.69
N LYS A 4 46.08 13.79 56.33
CA LYS A 4 44.80 13.27 55.81
C LYS A 4 44.31 14.24 54.73
N VAL A 5 44.16 13.73 53.51
CA VAL A 5 43.48 14.42 52.41
C VAL A 5 42.01 14.02 52.48
N ASP A 6 41.15 14.98 52.80
CA ASP A 6 39.69 14.81 52.73
C ASP A 6 39.22 14.99 51.28
N THR A 7 38.88 13.89 50.63
CA THR A 7 38.19 13.89 49.34
C THR A 7 36.68 13.87 49.58
N LEU A 8 36.05 15.04 49.53
CA LEU A 8 34.59 15.22 49.53
C LEU A 8 34.00 14.74 48.19
N SER A 9 33.65 13.45 48.10
CA SER A 9 32.80 12.95 47.02
C SER A 9 31.34 13.26 47.36
N ARG A 10 30.79 14.33 46.76
CA ARG A 10 29.35 14.59 46.84
C ARG A 10 28.61 13.51 46.04
N PRO A 11 27.66 12.77 46.62
CA PRO A 11 26.86 11.80 45.89
C PRO A 11 25.94 12.58 44.93
N LEU A 12 26.24 12.52 43.64
CA LEU A 12 25.32 12.96 42.59
C LEU A 12 24.07 12.08 42.69
N SER A 13 22.93 12.70 42.99
CA SER A 13 21.68 11.98 43.20
C SER A 13 21.29 11.22 41.93
N ARG A 14 21.01 9.92 42.07
CA ARG A 14 20.57 9.01 40.99
C ARG A 14 19.45 9.59 40.12
N HIS A 15 18.63 10.48 40.68
CA HIS A 15 17.56 11.18 39.97
C HIS A 15 18.05 12.11 38.85
N LYS A 16 19.22 12.75 38.99
CA LYS A 16 19.77 13.64 37.96
C LYS A 16 20.29 12.87 36.74
N TYR A 17 20.87 11.69 36.96
CA TYR A 17 21.37 10.83 35.88
C TYR A 17 20.22 10.21 35.06
N LEU A 18 19.15 9.77 35.73
CA LEU A 18 17.98 9.22 35.04
C LEU A 18 17.27 10.28 34.17
N SER A 19 17.17 11.51 34.68
CA SER A 19 16.52 12.61 33.98
C SER A 19 17.28 13.05 32.71
N VAL A 20 18.63 13.04 32.75
CA VAL A 20 19.47 13.32 31.58
C VAL A 20 19.37 12.19 30.53
N MET A 21 19.33 10.93 30.95
CA MET A 21 19.13 9.79 30.04
C MET A 21 17.77 9.84 29.33
N PHE A 22 16.69 10.17 30.03
CA PHE A 22 15.36 10.35 29.42
C PHE A 22 15.33 11.53 28.45
N ALA A 23 15.99 12.65 28.77
CA ALA A 23 16.09 13.80 27.88
C ALA A 23 16.85 13.47 26.59
N CYS A 24 17.99 12.74 26.69
CA CYS A 24 18.73 12.30 25.50
C CYS A 24 17.92 11.30 24.65
N LEU A 25 17.21 10.36 25.28
CA LEU A 25 16.37 9.39 24.56
C LEU A 25 15.21 10.08 23.83
N ALA A 26 14.56 11.07 24.45
CA ALA A 26 13.51 11.87 23.82
C ALA A 26 14.03 12.68 22.62
N ILE A 27 15.24 13.23 22.72
CA ILE A 27 15.89 13.95 21.62
C ILE A 27 16.23 12.98 20.47
N PHE A 28 16.71 11.75 20.75
CA PHE A 28 16.97 10.74 19.71
C PHE A 28 15.68 10.24 19.03
N ILE A 29 14.58 10.09 19.77
CA ILE A 29 13.27 9.72 19.22
C ILE A 29 12.70 10.85 18.36
N LEU A 30 12.90 12.12 18.75
CA LEU A 30 12.44 13.29 17.98
C LEU A 30 13.33 13.62 16.78
N SER A 31 14.63 13.32 16.82
CA SER A 31 15.53 13.58 15.68
C SER A 31 15.57 12.44 14.65
N GLY A 32 15.23 11.21 15.06
CA GLY A 32 15.28 10.04 14.18
C GLY A 32 14.15 9.96 13.17
N SER A 33 12.96 10.48 13.49
CA SER A 33 11.78 10.48 12.61
C SER A 33 11.72 11.68 11.67
N VAL A 34 12.17 12.86 12.11
CA VAL A 34 12.03 14.11 11.33
C VAL A 34 12.89 14.16 10.06
N PHE A 35 14.04 13.48 10.03
CA PHE A 35 14.92 13.49 8.84
C PHE A 35 14.54 12.44 7.78
N ILE A 36 13.79 11.40 8.15
CA ILE A 36 13.39 10.33 7.24
C ILE A 36 12.11 10.71 6.51
N ASP A 37 11.13 11.29 7.21
CA ASP A 37 9.87 11.76 6.61
C ASP A 37 10.10 12.78 5.50
N HIS A 38 11.01 13.75 5.69
CA HIS A 38 11.19 14.85 4.75
C HIS A 38 11.67 14.42 3.35
N LYS A 39 12.42 13.30 3.23
CA LYS A 39 12.92 12.83 1.92
C LYS A 39 11.90 11.97 1.16
N VAL A 40 11.07 11.22 1.88
CA VAL A 40 9.99 10.43 1.29
C VAL A 40 8.87 11.36 0.81
N GLU A 41 8.52 12.35 1.63
CA GLU A 41 7.56 13.40 1.29
C GLU A 41 8.00 14.20 0.05
N GLU A 42 9.31 14.46 -0.11
CA GLU A 42 9.86 15.16 -1.27
C GLU A 42 9.74 14.36 -2.58
N ALA A 43 9.92 13.04 -2.56
CA ALA A 43 9.69 12.20 -3.74
C ALA A 43 8.19 12.08 -4.05
N ALA A 44 7.35 11.97 -3.01
CA ALA A 44 5.90 11.94 -3.12
C ALA A 44 5.33 13.25 -3.71
N SER A 45 5.95 14.40 -3.45
CA SER A 45 5.49 15.71 -3.93
C SER A 45 5.96 16.09 -5.35
N ARG A 46 6.94 15.39 -5.93
CA ARG A 46 7.46 15.68 -7.28
C ARG A 46 6.61 15.05 -8.38
N GLU A 47 6.39 15.74 -9.49
CA GLU A 47 5.69 15.16 -10.65
C GLU A 47 6.56 14.11 -11.38
N ILE A 48 7.86 14.34 -11.47
CA ILE A 48 8.82 13.45 -12.12
C ILE A 48 9.77 12.88 -11.08
N ILE A 49 9.85 11.55 -11.02
CA ILE A 49 10.79 10.82 -10.18
C ILE A 49 11.73 9.97 -11.05
N ASN A 50 12.84 9.54 -10.45
CA ASN A 50 13.84 8.71 -11.12
C ASN A 50 14.12 7.41 -10.35
N ALA A 51 14.93 6.52 -10.92
CA ALA A 51 15.28 5.24 -10.29
C ALA A 51 15.93 5.41 -8.90
N HIS A 52 16.77 6.43 -8.71
CA HIS A 52 17.38 6.69 -7.41
C HIS A 52 16.33 7.04 -6.35
N ASP A 53 15.31 7.83 -6.69
CA ASP A 53 14.20 8.13 -5.77
C ASP A 53 13.48 6.83 -5.35
N VAL A 54 13.17 5.95 -6.31
CA VAL A 54 12.54 4.64 -6.04
C VAL A 54 13.38 3.77 -5.12
N ILE A 55 14.67 3.57 -5.44
CA ILE A 55 15.57 2.75 -4.63
C ILE A 55 15.77 3.35 -3.25
N GLN A 56 15.82 4.68 -3.15
CA GLN A 56 15.98 5.35 -1.87
C GLN A 56 14.76 5.16 -0.96
N THR A 57 13.55 5.29 -1.52
CA THR A 57 12.30 5.06 -0.78
C THR A 57 12.21 3.61 -0.30
N PHE A 58 12.50 2.63 -1.17
CA PHE A 58 12.55 1.23 -0.76
C PHE A 58 13.58 0.98 0.36
N ARG A 59 14.77 1.60 0.28
CA ARG A 59 15.81 1.48 1.30
C ARG A 59 15.36 2.02 2.65
N ILE A 60 14.70 3.17 2.68
CA ILE A 60 14.12 3.77 3.89
C ILE A 60 13.15 2.79 4.55
N GLU A 61 12.31 2.15 3.73
CA GLU A 61 11.35 1.14 4.15
C GLU A 61 11.99 -0.23 4.42
N GLY A 62 13.33 -0.33 4.40
CA GLY A 62 14.07 -1.55 4.73
C GLY A 62 14.07 -2.62 3.64
N ILE A 63 13.79 -2.25 2.38
CA ILE A 63 13.96 -3.11 1.20
C ILE A 63 15.20 -2.61 0.44
N ASN A 64 16.28 -3.38 0.52
CA ASN A 64 17.55 -3.00 -0.10
C ASN A 64 17.68 -3.64 -1.47
N PHE A 65 17.84 -2.79 -2.47
CA PHE A 65 18.09 -3.16 -3.86
C PHE A 65 19.51 -2.75 -4.26
N LEU A 66 20.21 -3.65 -4.94
CA LEU A 66 21.51 -3.38 -5.55
C LEU A 66 21.38 -3.47 -7.08
N PRO A 67 22.17 -2.71 -7.85
CA PRO A 67 22.17 -2.83 -9.30
C PRO A 67 22.42 -4.28 -9.74
N GLU A 68 21.63 -4.75 -10.70
CA GLU A 68 21.81 -6.07 -11.33
C GLU A 68 22.43 -5.89 -12.71
N THR A 69 23.63 -6.43 -12.88
CA THR A 69 24.42 -6.29 -14.12
C THR A 69 24.58 -7.61 -14.88
N SER A 70 24.13 -8.74 -14.33
CA SER A 70 24.18 -10.03 -15.02
C SER A 70 23.08 -10.20 -16.07
N LEU A 71 22.02 -9.41 -15.98
CA LEU A 71 20.91 -9.39 -16.93
C LEU A 71 21.16 -8.31 -18.00
N ASN A 72 20.84 -8.63 -19.25
CA ASN A 72 20.91 -7.70 -20.36
C ASN A 72 19.59 -6.89 -20.44
N PRO A 73 19.59 -5.56 -20.17
CA PRO A 73 18.37 -4.76 -20.20
C PRO A 73 17.61 -4.79 -21.53
N GLN A 74 18.32 -4.99 -22.65
CA GLN A 74 17.73 -5.09 -23.98
C GLN A 74 16.72 -6.24 -24.11
N GLU A 75 16.94 -7.34 -23.41
CA GLU A 75 16.04 -8.51 -23.44
C GLU A 75 14.71 -8.26 -22.72
N PHE A 76 14.67 -7.22 -21.89
CA PHE A 76 13.49 -6.82 -21.11
C PHE A 76 12.91 -5.49 -21.60
N ARG A 77 13.19 -5.10 -22.85
CA ARG A 77 12.73 -3.83 -23.41
C ARG A 77 11.21 -3.77 -23.55
N ALA A 78 10.60 -2.70 -23.09
CA ALA A 78 9.17 -2.39 -23.28
C ALA A 78 9.01 -1.39 -24.44
N LYS A 79 8.60 -1.84 -25.63
CA LYS A 79 8.75 -1.07 -26.88
C LYS A 79 10.20 -0.68 -27.09
N ASP A 80 10.56 0.62 -27.10
CA ASP A 80 11.93 1.15 -27.16
C ASP A 80 12.52 1.51 -25.76
N THR A 81 11.78 1.14 -24.73
CA THR A 81 11.97 1.19 -23.27
C THR A 81 12.99 0.27 -22.60
N GLU A 82 14.27 0.58 -22.41
CA GLU A 82 15.13 -0.27 -21.57
C GLU A 82 14.91 -0.02 -20.06
N PRO A 83 14.81 -1.07 -19.22
CA PRO A 83 14.74 -0.89 -17.78
C PRO A 83 16.14 -0.73 -17.17
N THR A 84 16.20 -0.02 -16.04
CA THR A 84 17.28 -0.24 -15.07
C THR A 84 16.89 -1.41 -14.16
N ILE A 85 17.77 -2.39 -13.98
CA ILE A 85 17.47 -3.61 -13.24
C ILE A 85 18.19 -3.61 -11.90
N TYR A 86 17.45 -3.97 -10.85
CA TYR A 86 17.97 -4.12 -9.50
C TYR A 86 17.58 -5.49 -8.93
N LYS A 87 18.37 -5.96 -7.97
CA LYS A 87 18.14 -7.23 -7.25
C LYS A 87 18.17 -7.00 -5.74
N ASP A 88 17.24 -7.63 -5.03
CA ASP A 88 17.25 -7.64 -3.56
C ASP A 88 18.05 -8.80 -2.97
N SER A 89 18.21 -8.81 -1.64
CA SER A 89 18.93 -9.89 -0.93
C SER A 89 18.31 -11.28 -1.07
N GLN A 90 17.04 -11.38 -1.49
CA GLN A 90 16.32 -12.64 -1.70
C GLN A 90 16.41 -13.12 -3.16
N GLY A 91 17.03 -12.33 -4.04
CA GLY A 91 17.11 -12.60 -5.47
C GLY A 91 15.84 -12.22 -6.24
N ASN A 92 14.96 -11.41 -5.66
CA ASN A 92 13.85 -10.79 -6.40
C ASN A 92 14.38 -9.62 -7.22
N LEU A 93 13.73 -9.34 -8.35
CA LEU A 93 14.17 -8.35 -9.32
C LEU A 93 13.19 -7.18 -9.38
N LEU A 94 13.72 -5.97 -9.52
CA LEU A 94 12.99 -4.74 -9.75
C LEU A 94 13.46 -4.12 -11.07
N PHE A 95 12.58 -4.07 -12.05
CA PHE A 95 12.79 -3.38 -13.31
C PHE A 95 12.17 -1.99 -13.21
N ILE A 96 12.94 -0.96 -13.56
CA ILE A 96 12.48 0.44 -13.54
C ILE A 96 12.58 1.01 -14.95
N TYR A 97 11.43 1.18 -15.59
CA TYR A 97 11.31 1.85 -16.88
C TYR A 97 11.08 3.34 -16.65
N ARG A 98 11.92 4.18 -17.26
CA ARG A 98 11.85 5.63 -17.10
C ARG A 98 11.33 6.27 -18.38
N TYR A 99 10.31 7.10 -18.22
CA TYR A 99 9.78 7.96 -19.27
C TYR A 99 9.97 9.43 -18.88
N GLY A 100 9.97 10.31 -19.88
CA GLY A 100 10.01 11.76 -19.70
C GLY A 100 8.70 12.30 -19.13
N SER A 101 7.58 11.59 -19.28
CA SER A 101 6.29 11.97 -18.72
C SER A 101 5.37 10.76 -18.46
N PHE A 102 4.27 10.99 -17.74
CA PHE A 102 3.18 10.04 -17.55
C PHE A 102 2.48 9.69 -18.86
N VAL A 103 2.32 10.66 -19.76
CA VAL A 103 1.70 10.45 -21.08
C VAL A 103 2.54 9.48 -21.89
N GLU A 104 3.84 9.74 -21.94
CA GLU A 104 4.80 8.88 -22.62
C GLU A 104 4.80 7.47 -22.00
N ARG A 105 4.79 7.35 -20.66
CA ARG A 105 4.64 6.06 -19.98
C ARG A 105 3.40 5.31 -20.46
N ARG A 106 2.22 5.95 -20.42
CA ARG A 106 0.94 5.32 -20.80
C ARG A 106 0.90 4.90 -22.27
N GLU A 107 1.51 5.69 -23.15
CA GLU A 107 1.58 5.39 -24.58
C GLU A 107 2.56 4.25 -24.88
N ASN A 108 3.66 4.18 -24.15
CA ASN A 108 4.75 3.23 -24.41
C ASN A 108 4.64 1.93 -23.62
N PHE A 109 3.97 1.95 -22.46
CA PHE A 109 3.80 0.79 -21.60
C PHE A 109 2.34 0.35 -21.53
N ARG A 110 1.94 -0.56 -22.43
CA ARG A 110 0.60 -1.16 -22.45
C ARG A 110 0.59 -2.51 -21.75
N GLU A 111 -0.13 -2.62 -20.64
CA GLU A 111 -0.18 -3.81 -19.76
C GLU A 111 -0.40 -5.14 -20.51
N LEU A 112 -1.27 -5.16 -21.53
CA LEU A 112 -1.64 -6.39 -22.24
C LEU A 112 -0.55 -6.93 -23.16
N GLU A 113 0.27 -6.04 -23.73
CA GLU A 113 1.33 -6.43 -24.68
C GLU A 113 2.54 -7.04 -23.95
N GLN A 114 2.66 -6.79 -22.64
CA GLN A 114 3.90 -7.06 -21.90
C GLN A 114 3.81 -8.23 -20.91
N ARG A 115 2.65 -8.89 -20.78
CA ARG A 115 2.51 -10.07 -19.90
C ARG A 115 3.52 -11.18 -20.21
N ASN A 116 3.92 -11.32 -21.47
CA ASN A 116 4.87 -12.34 -21.90
C ASN A 116 6.33 -11.99 -21.55
N ILE A 117 6.69 -10.70 -21.50
CA ILE A 117 8.07 -10.24 -21.22
C ILE A 117 8.46 -10.58 -19.77
N PHE A 118 7.49 -10.58 -18.87
CA PHE A 118 7.74 -10.75 -17.43
C PHE A 118 7.38 -12.14 -16.89
N ALA A 119 7.07 -13.08 -17.78
CA ALA A 119 6.99 -14.50 -17.50
C ALA A 119 8.28 -15.18 -17.97
N PHE A 120 9.34 -15.09 -17.15
CA PHE A 120 10.65 -15.62 -17.50
C PHE A 120 11.22 -16.51 -16.39
N ALA A 121 12.21 -17.33 -16.77
CA ALA A 121 13.03 -18.08 -15.84
C ALA A 121 14.49 -17.58 -15.94
N PHE A 122 15.12 -17.37 -14.80
CA PHE A 122 16.51 -16.94 -14.71
C PHE A 122 17.21 -17.70 -13.58
N GLU A 123 18.41 -18.21 -13.83
CA GLU A 123 19.17 -19.06 -12.89
C GLU A 123 18.36 -20.26 -12.37
N GLY A 124 17.53 -20.87 -13.21
CA GLY A 124 16.68 -22.00 -12.82
C GLY A 124 15.52 -21.65 -11.88
N LYS A 125 15.24 -20.36 -11.67
CA LYS A 125 14.09 -19.87 -10.88
C LYS A 125 13.04 -19.28 -11.79
N SER A 126 11.77 -19.56 -11.49
CA SER A 126 10.63 -18.88 -12.11
C SER A 126 10.24 -17.64 -11.31
N TYR A 127 9.72 -16.63 -12.00
CA TYR A 127 9.32 -15.37 -11.38
C TYR A 127 7.81 -15.13 -11.54
N PHE A 128 7.19 -14.66 -10.45
CA PHE A 128 5.89 -14.01 -10.49
C PHE A 128 6.11 -12.50 -10.52
N SER A 129 5.60 -11.84 -11.55
CA SER A 129 5.82 -10.41 -11.77
C SER A 129 4.55 -9.61 -11.55
N LYS A 130 4.67 -8.48 -10.86
CA LYS A 130 3.59 -7.49 -10.71
C LYS A 130 4.07 -6.14 -11.21
N GLN A 131 3.20 -5.48 -11.99
CA GLN A 131 3.45 -4.18 -12.60
C GLN A 131 2.87 -3.08 -11.71
N TYR A 132 3.54 -1.94 -11.69
CA TYR A 132 3.15 -0.76 -10.95
C TYR A 132 3.43 0.50 -11.73
N SER A 133 2.38 1.26 -11.94
CA SER A 133 2.47 2.62 -12.44
C SER A 133 2.84 3.56 -11.30
N VAL A 134 3.99 4.25 -11.45
CA VAL A 134 4.49 5.19 -10.46
C VAL A 134 4.94 6.45 -11.16
N LYS A 135 4.02 7.39 -11.26
CA LYS A 135 4.23 8.66 -11.94
C LYS A 135 4.69 8.51 -13.40
N ASN A 136 5.85 9.08 -13.75
CA ASN A 136 6.52 8.92 -15.04
C ASN A 136 7.29 7.59 -15.18
N LEU A 137 7.28 6.73 -14.16
CA LEU A 137 7.95 5.43 -14.16
C LEU A 137 6.95 4.29 -14.23
N GLU A 138 7.37 3.21 -14.87
CA GLU A 138 6.72 1.92 -14.72
C GLU A 138 7.68 0.96 -14.02
N LEU A 139 7.20 0.32 -12.96
CA LEU A 139 7.97 -0.63 -12.18
C LEU A 139 7.44 -2.04 -12.44
N VAL A 140 8.34 -2.99 -12.59
CA VAL A 140 7.98 -4.41 -12.56
C VAL A 140 8.76 -5.08 -11.46
N TYR A 141 8.04 -5.56 -10.44
CA TYR A 141 8.63 -6.32 -9.35
C TYR A 141 8.39 -7.81 -9.55
N SER A 142 9.48 -8.55 -9.71
CA SER A 142 9.49 -9.97 -10.02
C SER A 142 10.01 -10.75 -8.81
N ILE A 143 9.12 -11.51 -8.18
CA ILE A 143 9.44 -12.33 -7.02
C ILE A 143 9.72 -13.76 -7.46
N THR A 144 10.78 -14.35 -6.92
CA THR A 144 11.07 -15.77 -7.11
C THR A 144 9.92 -16.63 -6.57
N TYR A 145 9.37 -17.50 -7.43
CA TYR A 145 8.27 -18.38 -7.11
C TYR A 145 8.69 -19.84 -7.37
N LEU A 146 8.58 -20.68 -6.33
CA LEU A 146 8.65 -22.13 -6.50
C LEU A 146 7.27 -22.60 -6.93
N TYR A 147 7.19 -23.48 -7.93
CA TYR A 147 5.93 -23.97 -8.52
C TYR A 147 4.90 -24.46 -7.47
N ASN A 148 5.38 -24.95 -6.32
CA ASN A 148 4.64 -25.47 -5.18
C ASN A 148 4.50 -24.48 -3.99
N ALA A 149 4.86 -23.21 -4.15
CA ALA A 149 4.74 -22.24 -3.07
C ALA A 149 3.28 -21.87 -2.80
N ASN A 150 2.96 -21.66 -1.52
CA ASN A 150 1.63 -21.20 -1.09
C ASN A 150 1.34 -19.82 -1.72
N PRO A 151 0.25 -19.63 -2.50
CA PRO A 151 -0.11 -18.34 -3.09
C PRO A 151 -0.23 -17.21 -2.06
N GLN A 152 -0.60 -17.53 -0.82
CA GLN A 152 -0.65 -16.55 0.26
C GLN A 152 0.73 -15.98 0.60
N ALA A 153 1.78 -16.81 0.58
CA ALA A 153 3.14 -16.36 0.85
C ALA A 153 3.65 -15.36 -0.21
N VAL A 154 3.22 -15.50 -1.47
CA VAL A 154 3.52 -14.52 -2.54
C VAL A 154 2.80 -13.20 -2.26
N LYS A 155 1.51 -13.25 -1.90
CA LYS A 155 0.74 -12.06 -1.53
C LYS A 155 1.34 -11.33 -0.34
N ASP A 156 1.76 -12.07 0.69
CA ASP A 156 2.36 -11.49 1.89
C ASP A 156 3.69 -10.78 1.59
N LYS A 157 4.51 -11.35 0.69
CA LYS A 157 5.74 -10.71 0.20
C LYS A 157 5.45 -9.43 -0.60
N LEU A 158 4.41 -9.44 -1.44
CA LEU A 158 4.01 -8.26 -2.21
C LEU A 158 3.43 -7.15 -1.35
N LYS A 159 2.80 -7.47 -0.22
CA LYS A 159 2.11 -6.49 0.63
C LYS A 159 2.99 -5.30 1.01
N LYS A 160 4.24 -5.55 1.36
CA LYS A 160 5.17 -4.46 1.72
C LYS A 160 5.50 -3.60 0.51
N VAL A 161 5.83 -4.21 -0.63
CA VAL A 161 6.11 -3.48 -1.88
C VAL A 161 4.90 -2.68 -2.36
N ASP A 162 3.71 -3.28 -2.30
CA ASP A 162 2.43 -2.62 -2.60
C ASP A 162 2.23 -1.38 -1.71
N GLN A 163 2.58 -1.48 -0.42
CA GLN A 163 2.44 -0.38 0.53
C GLN A 163 3.43 0.75 0.25
N VAL A 164 4.70 0.44 -0.01
CA VAL A 164 5.73 1.44 -0.33
C VAL A 164 5.37 2.18 -1.62
N ILE A 165 5.02 1.43 -2.67
CA ILE A 165 4.66 2.03 -3.95
C ILE A 165 3.43 2.91 -3.82
N PHE A 166 2.39 2.44 -3.13
CA PHE A 166 1.16 3.19 -2.96
C PHE A 166 1.37 4.45 -2.13
N THR A 167 1.91 4.31 -0.92
CA THR A 167 1.97 5.39 0.08
C THR A 167 3.07 6.37 -0.25
N ASP A 168 4.28 5.86 -0.48
CA ASP A 168 5.50 6.66 -0.45
C ASP A 168 5.89 7.18 -1.83
N LEU A 169 5.63 6.39 -2.89
CA LEU A 169 5.96 6.80 -4.25
C LEU A 169 4.79 7.47 -4.97
N ASN A 170 3.56 7.03 -4.72
CA ASN A 170 2.35 7.59 -5.33
C ASN A 170 1.58 8.55 -4.41
N ALA A 171 2.08 8.86 -3.21
CA ALA A 171 1.40 9.74 -2.26
C ALA A 171 -0.05 9.27 -1.94
N GLY A 172 -0.23 7.95 -1.88
CA GLY A 172 -1.53 7.32 -1.72
C GLY A 172 -2.17 7.64 -0.38
N LYS A 173 -3.48 7.87 -0.41
CA LYS A 173 -4.32 8.25 0.72
C LYS A 173 -5.34 7.15 1.00
N GLU A 174 -5.75 7.01 2.25
CA GLU A 174 -6.82 6.10 2.67
C GLU A 174 -7.90 6.88 3.41
N VAL A 175 -9.15 6.70 2.99
CA VAL A 175 -10.33 7.16 3.72
C VAL A 175 -11.12 5.94 4.17
N VAL A 176 -11.48 5.92 5.45
CA VAL A 176 -12.24 4.83 6.04
C VAL A 176 -13.66 5.29 6.34
N PHE A 177 -14.62 4.63 5.71
CA PHE A 177 -16.04 4.78 5.97
C PHE A 177 -16.48 3.69 6.93
N THR A 178 -17.21 4.05 7.97
CA THR A 178 -17.76 3.10 8.95
C THR A 178 -19.24 3.35 9.15
N GLY A 179 -19.98 2.28 9.42
CA GLY A 179 -21.38 2.32 9.78
C GLY A 179 -21.78 1.02 10.47
N ASP A 180 -22.88 1.06 11.20
CA ASP A 180 -23.37 -0.10 11.92
C ASP A 180 -24.90 -0.20 11.89
N SER A 181 -25.39 -1.40 12.17
CA SER A 181 -26.78 -1.75 12.38
C SER A 181 -26.89 -2.64 13.63
N PRO A 182 -28.10 -3.05 14.07
CA PRO A 182 -28.25 -3.93 15.23
C PRO A 182 -27.41 -5.20 15.15
N SER A 183 -27.29 -5.82 13.98
CA SER A 183 -26.57 -7.09 13.81
C SER A 183 -25.23 -6.98 13.09
N TRP A 184 -24.85 -5.82 12.56
CA TRP A 184 -23.67 -5.67 11.71
C TRP A 184 -22.83 -4.44 12.05
N ASP A 185 -21.51 -4.60 11.99
CA ASP A 185 -20.58 -3.48 11.78
C ASP A 185 -20.04 -3.59 10.36
N ALA A 186 -19.88 -2.47 9.66
CA ALA A 186 -19.24 -2.44 8.36
C ALA A 186 -18.16 -1.36 8.28
N LYS A 187 -17.15 -1.68 7.47
CA LYS A 187 -16.03 -0.80 7.13
C LYS A 187 -15.79 -0.89 5.64
N LEU A 188 -15.76 0.26 4.97
CA LEU A 188 -15.25 0.40 3.61
C LEU A 188 -13.97 1.23 3.65
N SER A 189 -12.90 0.68 3.08
CA SER A 189 -11.60 1.36 2.99
C SER A 189 -11.37 1.80 1.55
N LEU A 190 -11.37 3.11 1.31
CA LEU A 190 -11.07 3.72 0.01
C LEU A 190 -9.60 4.13 0.00
N ARG A 191 -8.78 3.39 -0.74
CA ARG A 191 -7.38 3.74 -1.00
C ARG A 191 -7.27 4.37 -2.38
N TYR A 192 -6.67 5.54 -2.49
CA TYR A 192 -6.53 6.24 -3.77
C TYR A 192 -5.26 7.06 -3.88
N TYR A 193 -4.83 7.34 -5.10
CA TYR A 193 -3.90 8.43 -5.41
C TYR A 193 -4.41 9.18 -6.64
N GLU A 194 -4.04 10.45 -6.74
CA GLU A 194 -4.34 11.29 -7.89
C GLU A 194 -3.17 12.24 -8.12
N HIS A 195 -2.69 12.27 -9.35
CA HIS A 195 -1.63 13.14 -9.83
C HIS A 195 -2.17 14.01 -10.94
N TRP A 196 -1.91 15.31 -10.83
CA TRP A 196 -2.27 16.32 -11.82
C TRP A 196 -0.99 16.93 -12.39
N TRP A 197 -0.98 17.19 -13.69
CA TRP A 197 0.13 17.91 -14.34
C TRP A 197 -0.38 18.65 -15.57
N THR A 198 0.39 19.64 -16.03
CA THR A 198 0.16 20.32 -17.31
C THR A 198 1.10 19.75 -18.36
N ASP A 199 0.58 19.35 -19.52
CA ASP A 199 1.41 18.83 -20.62
C ASP A 199 2.02 19.94 -21.51
N SER A 200 2.78 19.57 -22.52
CA SER A 200 3.44 20.50 -23.45
C SER A 200 2.48 21.33 -24.31
N ASP A 201 1.20 20.96 -24.35
CA ASP A 201 0.14 21.70 -25.06
C ASP A 201 -0.66 22.60 -24.09
N ASP A 202 -0.15 22.84 -22.87
CA ASP A 202 -0.84 23.56 -21.79
C ASP A 202 -2.17 22.92 -21.34
N LYS A 203 -2.36 21.59 -21.54
CA LYS A 203 -3.56 20.89 -21.10
C LYS A 203 -3.36 20.24 -19.74
N LEU A 204 -4.35 20.40 -18.86
CA LEU A 204 -4.40 19.72 -17.57
C LEU A 204 -4.71 18.23 -17.78
N GLN A 205 -3.82 17.39 -17.28
CA GLN A 205 -3.91 15.95 -17.34
C GLN A 205 -4.06 15.36 -15.93
N ARG A 206 -4.53 14.11 -15.89
CA ARG A 206 -4.72 13.36 -14.65
C ARG A 206 -4.32 11.90 -14.78
N ASP A 207 -3.64 11.38 -13.77
CA ASP A 207 -3.45 9.96 -13.51
C ASP A 207 -3.96 9.65 -12.12
N SER A 208 -4.77 8.62 -11.99
CA SER A 208 -5.54 8.37 -10.78
C SER A 208 -5.90 6.91 -10.70
N HIS A 209 -5.81 6.37 -9.50
CA HIS A 209 -6.23 5.02 -9.20
C HIS A 209 -6.90 5.01 -7.85
N HIS A 210 -7.95 4.19 -7.72
CA HIS A 210 -8.54 3.91 -6.43
C HIS A 210 -8.92 2.44 -6.31
N THR A 211 -8.97 1.98 -5.07
CA THR A 211 -9.51 0.67 -4.69
C THR A 211 -10.41 0.84 -3.48
N GLU A 212 -11.54 0.15 -3.48
CA GLU A 212 -12.47 0.07 -2.36
C GLU A 212 -12.46 -1.36 -1.83
N THR A 213 -12.24 -1.53 -0.53
CA THR A 213 -12.35 -2.83 0.14
C THR A 213 -13.44 -2.75 1.19
N THR A 214 -14.47 -3.60 1.04
CA THR A 214 -15.59 -3.64 1.99
C THR A 214 -15.49 -4.85 2.90
N THR A 215 -15.66 -4.61 4.20
CA THR A 215 -15.64 -5.63 5.24
C THR A 215 -16.82 -5.47 6.17
N ILE A 216 -17.35 -6.60 6.65
CA ILE A 216 -18.45 -6.64 7.62
C ILE A 216 -18.09 -7.57 8.78
N THR A 217 -18.64 -7.29 9.96
CA THR A 217 -18.52 -8.13 11.14
C THR A 217 -19.91 -8.33 11.74
N TYR A 218 -20.29 -9.58 11.99
CA TYR A 218 -21.59 -9.91 12.56
C TYR A 218 -21.55 -9.78 14.09
N LYS A 219 -22.54 -9.10 14.66
CA LYS A 219 -22.70 -8.87 16.11
C LYS A 219 -23.85 -9.68 16.71
N GLY A 220 -24.68 -10.30 15.87
CA GLY A 220 -25.84 -11.05 16.31
C GLY A 220 -25.51 -12.46 16.83
N GLN A 221 -26.56 -13.22 17.14
CA GLN A 221 -26.41 -14.61 17.51
C GLN A 221 -26.07 -15.44 16.27
N ILE A 222 -24.90 -16.09 16.29
CA ILE A 222 -24.43 -16.93 15.19
C ILE A 222 -25.37 -18.14 15.05
N PRO A 223 -25.95 -18.39 13.85
CA PRO A 223 -26.79 -19.57 13.60
C PRO A 223 -25.96 -20.86 13.73
N GLU A 224 -26.61 -21.96 14.07
CA GLU A 224 -25.93 -23.27 14.23
C GLU A 224 -25.59 -23.95 12.90
N HIS A 225 -26.22 -23.50 11.81
CA HIS A 225 -26.09 -24.09 10.48
C HIS A 225 -25.78 -23.01 9.44
N PRO A 226 -25.21 -23.38 8.29
CA PRO A 226 -25.03 -22.45 7.19
C PRO A 226 -26.36 -21.83 6.74
N VAL A 227 -26.34 -20.53 6.47
CA VAL A 227 -27.53 -19.78 6.03
C VAL A 227 -27.20 -18.91 4.82
N PRO A 228 -28.16 -18.63 3.94
CA PRO A 228 -27.94 -17.74 2.81
C PRO A 228 -27.75 -16.29 3.28
N MET A 229 -26.71 -15.64 2.76
CA MET A 229 -26.49 -14.21 2.90
C MET A 229 -26.53 -13.53 1.52
N LYS A 230 -27.25 -12.42 1.44
CA LYS A 230 -27.25 -11.51 0.30
C LYS A 230 -26.76 -10.16 0.77
N TYR A 231 -26.06 -9.44 -0.10
CA TYR A 231 -25.68 -8.07 0.18
C TYR A 231 -25.73 -7.20 -1.07
N SER A 232 -25.92 -5.91 -0.87
CA SER A 232 -25.65 -4.90 -1.87
C SER A 232 -24.94 -3.69 -1.26
N ILE A 233 -24.07 -3.07 -2.05
CA ILE A 233 -23.30 -1.87 -1.69
C ILE A 233 -23.56 -0.86 -2.79
N SER A 234 -23.91 0.38 -2.43
CA SER A 234 -24.17 1.44 -3.38
C SER A 234 -23.62 2.79 -2.95
N ALA A 235 -23.17 3.57 -3.94
CA ALA A 235 -22.75 4.97 -3.81
C ALA A 235 -23.16 5.72 -5.08
N GLY A 236 -24.12 6.63 -4.96
CA GLY A 236 -24.72 7.31 -6.11
C GLY A 236 -25.30 6.32 -7.13
N ALA A 237 -24.82 6.37 -8.38
CA ALA A 237 -25.24 5.47 -9.45
C ALA A 237 -24.54 4.09 -9.45
N HIS A 238 -23.47 3.93 -8.67
CA HIS A 238 -22.74 2.67 -8.59
C HIS A 238 -23.41 1.72 -7.61
N LYS A 239 -23.61 0.47 -8.03
CA LYS A 239 -24.18 -0.60 -7.20
C LYS A 239 -23.47 -1.92 -7.49
N SER A 240 -23.04 -2.60 -6.43
CA SER A 240 -22.57 -3.99 -6.47
C SER A 240 -23.44 -4.85 -5.58
N TYR A 241 -23.56 -6.13 -5.89
CA TYR A 241 -24.31 -7.09 -5.07
C TYR A 241 -23.61 -8.45 -5.09
N GLY A 242 -23.90 -9.25 -4.08
CA GLY A 242 -23.41 -10.62 -3.97
C GLY A 242 -24.39 -11.51 -3.23
N THR A 243 -24.23 -12.81 -3.43
CA THR A 243 -24.99 -13.83 -2.71
C THR A 243 -24.05 -14.99 -2.42
N GLN A 244 -24.03 -15.46 -1.18
CA GLN A 244 -23.22 -16.59 -0.75
C GLN A 244 -23.88 -17.32 0.41
N GLU A 245 -23.61 -18.61 0.54
CA GLU A 245 -23.90 -19.33 1.78
C GLU A 245 -22.82 -18.97 2.81
N ILE A 246 -23.25 -18.63 4.03
CA ILE A 246 -22.37 -18.22 5.13
C ILE A 246 -22.43 -19.27 6.23
N THR A 247 -21.25 -19.77 6.64
CA THR A 247 -21.14 -20.71 7.75
C THR A 247 -21.00 -20.00 9.10
N PRO A 248 -21.27 -20.70 10.23
CA PRO A 248 -21.08 -20.15 11.57
C PRO A 248 -19.65 -19.64 11.81
N GLU A 249 -18.65 -20.37 11.29
CA GLU A 249 -17.23 -20.01 11.39
C GLU A 249 -16.90 -18.73 10.61
N MET A 250 -17.60 -18.46 9.50
CA MET A 250 -17.45 -17.23 8.74
C MET A 250 -18.03 -16.01 9.49
N LEU A 251 -19.15 -16.18 10.19
CA LEU A 251 -19.76 -15.11 10.99
C LEU A 251 -18.97 -14.76 12.25
N ALA A 252 -18.16 -15.70 12.75
CA ALA A 252 -17.27 -15.47 13.88
C ALA A 252 -16.04 -14.60 13.54
N ARG A 253 -15.87 -14.19 12.27
CA ARG A 253 -14.75 -13.38 11.79
C ARG A 253 -15.23 -12.20 10.96
N THR A 254 -14.33 -11.26 10.69
CA THR A 254 -14.57 -10.23 9.67
C THR A 254 -14.64 -10.87 8.29
N ILE A 255 -15.72 -10.59 7.56
CA ILE A 255 -15.98 -11.07 6.20
C ILE A 255 -15.59 -9.97 5.22
N ASN A 256 -14.78 -10.29 4.22
CA ASN A 256 -14.47 -9.39 3.10
C ASN A 256 -15.50 -9.60 1.99
N LEU A 257 -16.21 -8.54 1.61
CA LEU A 257 -17.27 -8.55 0.58
C LEU A 257 -16.74 -8.29 -0.84
N GLY A 258 -15.43 -8.14 -0.99
CA GLY A 258 -14.76 -7.92 -2.25
C GLY A 258 -13.89 -6.67 -2.26
N VAL A 259 -13.10 -6.57 -3.34
CA VAL A 259 -12.30 -5.41 -3.68
C VAL A 259 -12.72 -4.96 -5.08
N SER A 260 -13.12 -3.70 -5.21
CA SER A 260 -13.28 -3.01 -6.49
C SER A 260 -12.16 -2.01 -6.67
N GLY A 261 -11.85 -1.65 -7.91
CA GLY A 261 -10.88 -0.60 -8.19
C GLY A 261 -10.94 -0.19 -9.65
N SER A 262 -10.53 1.05 -9.91
CA SER A 262 -10.55 1.61 -11.26
C SER A 262 -9.55 2.75 -11.38
N ASN A 263 -9.21 3.05 -12.62
CA ASN A 263 -8.53 4.29 -12.98
C ASN A 263 -9.61 5.31 -13.38
N GLY A 264 -9.68 6.46 -12.72
CA GLY A 264 -10.71 7.45 -13.00
C GLY A 264 -11.00 8.38 -11.82
N LEU A 265 -12.17 9.04 -11.87
CA LEU A 265 -12.62 9.94 -10.81
C LEU A 265 -12.54 9.25 -9.45
N ILE A 266 -11.89 9.92 -8.50
CA ILE A 266 -11.86 9.46 -7.11
C ILE A 266 -13.28 9.53 -6.55
N PRO A 267 -13.78 8.48 -5.87
CA PRO A 267 -15.06 8.52 -5.19
C PRO A 267 -15.15 9.70 -4.20
N GLN A 268 -16.37 10.18 -3.97
CA GLN A 268 -16.61 11.31 -3.05
C GLN A 268 -16.16 10.96 -1.63
N LEU A 269 -15.22 11.73 -1.09
CA LEU A 269 -14.61 11.48 0.22
C LEU A 269 -15.57 11.77 1.37
N ASP A 270 -16.55 12.65 1.16
CA ASP A 270 -17.66 12.98 2.05
C ASP A 270 -18.95 12.22 1.68
N GLY A 271 -18.86 11.26 0.76
CA GLY A 271 -19.97 10.46 0.30
C GLY A 271 -20.57 9.55 1.37
N VAL A 272 -21.79 9.09 1.12
CA VAL A 272 -22.46 8.07 1.92
C VAL A 272 -22.55 6.79 1.10
N TYR A 273 -21.96 5.72 1.61
CA TYR A 273 -22.16 4.38 1.07
C TYR A 273 -23.33 3.72 1.78
N LYS A 274 -24.24 3.12 1.04
CA LYS A 274 -25.35 2.33 1.60
C LYS A 274 -25.07 0.86 1.42
N ILE A 275 -25.13 0.10 2.51
CA ILE A 275 -25.06 -1.36 2.49
C ILE A 275 -26.40 -1.92 2.95
N GLU A 276 -26.93 -2.87 2.20
CA GLU A 276 -28.07 -3.69 2.56
C GLU A 276 -27.56 -5.13 2.72
N ILE A 277 -27.85 -5.78 3.85
CA ILE A 277 -27.47 -7.16 4.13
C ILE A 277 -28.71 -7.93 4.53
N THR A 278 -28.97 -9.03 3.82
CA THR A 278 -30.00 -10.02 4.18
C THR A 278 -29.32 -11.28 4.69
N LEU A 279 -29.59 -11.68 5.93
CA LEU A 279 -29.14 -12.95 6.52
C LEU A 279 -30.36 -13.69 7.03
N ASP A 280 -30.54 -14.94 6.59
CA ASP A 280 -31.67 -15.79 7.00
C ASP A 280 -33.05 -15.10 6.85
N GLY A 281 -33.24 -14.40 5.73
CA GLY A 281 -34.47 -13.67 5.42
C GLY A 281 -34.65 -12.33 6.16
N LYS A 282 -33.81 -11.99 7.13
CA LYS A 282 -33.82 -10.70 7.81
C LYS A 282 -32.89 -9.71 7.09
N THR A 283 -33.44 -8.59 6.64
CA THR A 283 -32.68 -7.52 5.99
C THR A 283 -32.40 -6.37 6.96
N GLU A 284 -31.16 -5.88 6.95
CA GLU A 284 -30.74 -4.67 7.64
C GLU A 284 -30.01 -3.73 6.65
N GLU A 285 -30.26 -2.43 6.80
CA GLU A 285 -29.61 -1.38 6.03
C GLU A 285 -28.72 -0.56 6.95
N LEU A 286 -27.59 -0.11 6.43
CA LEU A 286 -26.64 0.75 7.13
C LEU A 286 -26.01 1.77 6.17
N GLU A 287 -25.75 2.95 6.70
CA GLU A 287 -25.03 4.01 6.01
C GLU A 287 -23.59 4.07 6.55
N LEU A 288 -22.61 4.00 5.67
CA LEU A 288 -21.21 4.25 6.01
C LEU A 288 -20.84 5.67 5.63
N LYS A 289 -20.25 6.37 6.59
CA LYS A 289 -19.76 7.75 6.45
C LYS A 289 -18.29 7.77 6.80
N ALA A 290 -17.54 8.64 6.14
CA ALA A 290 -16.15 8.86 6.50
C ALA A 290 -16.10 9.28 7.98
N LYS A 291 -15.12 8.76 8.72
CA LYS A 291 -14.86 9.32 10.06
C LYS A 291 -14.51 10.79 9.88
N SER A 292 -15.31 11.68 10.45
CA SER A 292 -14.90 13.07 10.59
C SER A 292 -13.64 13.06 11.45
N ASP A 293 -12.51 13.50 10.91
CA ASP A 293 -11.37 13.87 11.75
C ASP A 293 -11.91 14.89 12.75
N GLY A 294 -11.95 14.50 14.02
CA GLY A 294 -12.57 15.30 15.06
C GLY A 294 -11.95 16.69 15.05
N SER A 295 -12.76 17.69 14.73
CA SER A 295 -12.49 19.11 14.95
C SER A 295 -12.15 19.37 16.41
#